data_AF-A0A378XVH2-F1
#
_entry.id   AF-A0A378XVH2-F1
#
_cell.length_a   1.000
_cell.length_b   1.000
_cell.length_c   1.000
_cell.angle_alpha   90.00
_cell.angle_beta   90.00
_cell.angle_gamma   90.00
#
_symmetry.space_group_name_H-M   'P 1'
#
loop_
_entity.id
_entity.type
_entity.pdbx_description
1 polymer ?
#
loop_
_entity_poly.entity_id
_entity_poly.type
_entity_poly.pdbx_seq_one_letter_code
_entity_poly.pdbx_strand_id
1 'polypeptide(L)'
;MNKSLTVDEMNKDYALYVASLSFEALSINEPHAHILTASYIKTPDDYLDDTIEWGEQPSKEATKEFLNQFYVPESTEKILNRYEWDGK
;
A
#
# COMPACT_ATOMS: atom_id res chain seq x y z
N MET A 1 -22.64 -6.28 1.06
CA MET A 1 -22.03 -5.21 0.26
C MET A 1 -20.64 -5.00 0.83
N ASN A 2 -19.60 -5.39 0.10
CA ASN A 2 -18.23 -5.03 0.50
C ASN A 2 -18.11 -3.51 0.36
N LYS A 3 -17.76 -2.84 1.46
CA LYS A 3 -17.55 -1.40 1.47
C LYS A 3 -16.23 -1.14 0.74
N SER A 4 -16.27 -0.37 -0.33
CA SER A 4 -15.03 0.07 -0.99
C SER A 4 -14.30 1.06 -0.08
N LEU A 5 -12.98 0.87 0.10
CA LEU A 5 -12.15 1.72 0.94
C LEU A 5 -12.11 3.16 0.38
N THR A 6 -12.29 4.15 1.26
CA THR A 6 -12.09 5.57 0.93
C THR A 6 -10.61 5.94 1.00
N VAL A 7 -10.20 7.03 0.34
CA VAL A 7 -8.80 7.52 0.40
C VAL A 7 -8.34 7.81 1.85
N ASP A 8 -9.23 8.30 2.71
CA ASP A 8 -8.94 8.55 4.12
C ASP A 8 -8.71 7.25 4.91
N GLU A 9 -9.44 6.19 4.58
CA GLU A 9 -9.23 4.86 5.16
C GLU A 9 -7.90 4.28 4.66
N MET A 10 -7.64 4.35 3.35
CA MET A 10 -6.37 3.91 2.76
C MET A 10 -5.17 4.64 3.36
N ASN A 11 -5.27 5.95 3.61
CA ASN A 11 -4.21 6.73 4.24
C ASN A 11 -3.94 6.28 5.69
N LYS A 12 -4.98 5.98 6.47
CA LYS A 12 -4.83 5.47 7.84
C LYS A 12 -4.24 4.06 7.85
N ASP A 13 -4.75 3.20 6.99
CA ASP A 13 -4.33 1.81 6.91
C ASP A 13 -2.87 1.71 6.43
N TYR A 14 -2.49 2.51 5.43
CA TYR A 14 -1.09 2.59 4.99
C TYR A 14 -0.17 3.12 6.08
N ALA A 15 -0.59 4.15 6.84
CA ALA A 15 0.20 4.65 7.96
C ALA A 15 0.40 3.58 9.06
N LEU A 16 -0.65 2.82 9.38
CA LEU A 16 -0.58 1.72 10.33
C LEU A 16 0.29 0.58 9.82
N TYR A 17 0.19 0.26 8.53
CA TYR A 17 0.98 -0.77 7.86
C TYR A 17 2.48 -0.45 7.95
N VAL A 18 2.89 0.76 7.57
CA VAL A 18 4.29 1.22 7.68
C VAL A 18 4.77 1.28 9.13
N ALA A 19 3.92 1.75 10.06
CA ALA A 19 4.27 1.78 11.48
C ALA A 19 4.50 0.37 12.05
N SER A 20 3.64 -0.60 11.70
CA SER A 20 3.78 -2.00 12.11
C SER A 20 5.11 -2.59 11.68
N LEU A 21 5.49 -2.39 10.40
CA LEU A 21 6.77 -2.85 9.87
C LEU A 21 7.96 -2.18 10.56
N SER A 22 7.83 -0.90 10.88
CA SER A 22 8.87 -0.15 11.62
C SER A 22 9.07 -0.71 13.04
N PHE A 23 7.99 -1.06 13.74
CA PHE A 23 8.08 -1.69 15.05
C PHE A 23 8.67 -3.09 15.00
N GLU A 24 8.31 -3.88 13.98
CA GLU A 24 8.90 -5.20 13.77
C GLU A 24 10.41 -5.09 13.54
N ALA A 25 10.84 -4.19 12.64
CA ALA A 25 12.24 -3.93 12.37
C ALA A 25 13.03 -3.53 13.63
N LEU A 26 12.46 -2.67 14.48
CA LEU A 26 13.07 -2.25 15.75
C LEU A 26 13.14 -3.36 16.81
N SER A 27 12.28 -4.37 16.71
CA SER A 27 12.21 -5.48 17.67
C SER A 27 13.24 -6.58 17.37
N ILE A 28 13.89 -6.54 16.20
CA ILE A 28 14.91 -7.52 15.81
C ILE A 28 16.21 -7.20 16.54
N ASN A 29 16.58 -8.07 17.48
CA ASN A 29 17.76 -7.92 18.32
C ASN A 29 18.99 -8.62 17.70
N GLU A 30 19.15 -8.58 16.38
CA GLU A 30 20.24 -9.25 15.67
C GLU A 30 21.20 -8.26 14.98
N PRO A 31 22.53 -8.41 15.16
CA PRO A 31 23.54 -7.51 14.61
C PRO A 31 23.66 -7.53 13.08
N HIS A 32 22.95 -8.44 12.38
CA HIS A 32 22.86 -8.49 10.92
C HIS A 32 21.53 -7.93 10.37
N ALA A 33 20.70 -7.32 11.21
CA ALA A 33 19.37 -6.82 10.85
C ALA A 33 19.36 -5.77 9.72
N HIS A 34 20.48 -5.12 9.41
CA HIS A 34 20.58 -4.13 8.32
C HIS A 34 20.24 -4.70 6.92
N ILE A 35 20.38 -6.01 6.71
CA ILE A 35 19.96 -6.66 5.45
C ILE A 35 18.43 -6.93 5.46
N LEU A 36 17.85 -7.13 6.65
CA LEU A 36 16.41 -7.32 6.84
C LEU A 36 15.63 -6.00 6.86
N THR A 37 16.26 -4.86 7.14
CA THR A 37 15.56 -3.56 7.15
C THR A 37 14.92 -3.20 5.82
N ALA A 38 15.47 -3.66 4.68
CA ALA A 38 14.88 -3.42 3.37
C ALA A 38 13.54 -4.14 3.16
N SER A 39 13.32 -5.31 3.78
CA SER A 39 12.02 -6.01 3.71
C SER A 39 10.92 -5.33 4.54
N TYR A 40 11.28 -4.40 5.42
CA TYR A 40 10.34 -3.63 6.24
C TYR A 40 9.97 -2.27 5.63
N ILE A 41 10.52 -1.93 4.47
CA ILE A 41 10.13 -0.73 3.73
C ILE A 41 9.15 -1.17 2.65
N LYS A 42 7.91 -0.73 2.79
CA LYS A 42 6.85 -0.96 1.80
C LYS A 42 6.40 0.36 1.23
N THR A 43 6.32 0.43 -0.09
CA THR A 43 5.83 1.60 -0.82
C THR A 43 4.30 1.65 -0.79
N PRO A 44 3.69 2.78 -1.19
CA PRO A 44 2.24 2.85 -1.34
C PRO A 44 1.68 1.80 -2.32
N ASP A 45 2.46 1.42 -3.33
CA ASP A 45 2.02 0.45 -4.34
C ASP A 45 2.25 -1.01 -3.91
N ASP A 46 3.21 -1.29 -3.02
CA ASP A 46 3.28 -2.59 -2.31
C ASP A 46 2.07 -2.77 -1.38
N TYR A 47 1.67 -1.72 -0.66
CA TYR A 47 0.47 -1.74 0.19
C TYR A 47 -0.79 -2.06 -0.62
N LEU A 48 -0.92 -1.52 -1.84
CA LEU A 48 -2.05 -1.85 -2.71
C LEU A 48 -2.04 -3.31 -3.17
N ASP A 49 -0.86 -3.85 -3.51
CA ASP A 49 -0.73 -5.26 -3.89
C ASP A 49 -1.19 -6.16 -2.73
N ASP A 50 -0.73 -5.89 -1.50
CA ASP A 50 -1.12 -6.63 -0.30
C ASP A 50 -2.63 -6.47 0.01
N THR A 51 -3.17 -5.26 -0.09
CA THR A 51 -4.60 -4.96 0.18
C THR A 51 -5.53 -5.70 -0.79
N ILE A 52 -5.16 -5.77 -2.07
CA ILE A 52 -5.92 -6.48 -3.10
C ILE A 52 -5.80 -7.99 -2.91
N GLU A 53 -4.62 -8.50 -2.54
CA GLU A 53 -4.44 -9.92 -2.19
C GLU A 53 -5.32 -10.35 -1.01
N TRP A 54 -5.57 -9.46 -0.04
CA TRP A 54 -6.49 -9.69 1.08
C TRP A 54 -7.97 -9.59 0.71
N GLY A 55 -8.30 -9.28 -0.55
CA GLY A 55 -9.66 -9.19 -1.05
C GLY A 55 -10.36 -7.86 -0.76
N GLU A 56 -9.63 -6.85 -0.32
CA GLU A 56 -10.15 -5.52 0.01
C GLU A 56 -9.89 -4.51 -1.11
N GLN A 57 -10.39 -4.79 -2.32
CA GLN A 57 -10.12 -3.92 -3.46
C GLN A 57 -10.78 -2.52 -3.30
N PRO A 58 -9.98 -1.43 -3.24
CA PRO A 58 -10.52 -0.08 -3.27
C PRO A 58 -11.10 0.25 -4.65
N SER A 59 -11.85 1.34 -4.77
CA SER A 59 -12.23 1.83 -6.09
C SER A 59 -11.02 2.35 -6.85
N LYS A 60 -11.12 2.36 -8.19
CA LYS A 60 -10.08 2.94 -9.04
C LYS A 60 -9.85 4.42 -8.70
N GLU A 61 -10.92 5.15 -8.39
CA GLU A 61 -10.88 6.56 -8.05
C GLU A 61 -10.15 6.81 -6.73
N ALA A 62 -10.49 6.06 -5.67
CA ALA A 62 -9.82 6.17 -4.38
C ALA A 62 -8.34 5.79 -4.48
N THR A 63 -8.03 4.72 -5.23
CA THR A 63 -6.64 4.30 -5.48
C THR A 63 -5.86 5.36 -6.22
N LYS A 64 -6.46 5.99 -7.25
CA LYS A 64 -5.83 7.08 -8.00
C LYS A 64 -5.55 8.29 -7.11
N GLU A 65 -6.51 8.67 -6.27
CA GLU A 65 -6.35 9.78 -5.33
C GLU A 65 -5.25 9.51 -4.31
N PHE A 66 -5.22 8.29 -3.76
CA PHE A 66 -4.16 7.83 -2.87
C PHE A 66 -2.77 7.91 -3.52
N LEU A 67 -2.60 7.29 -4.69
CA LEU A 67 -1.31 7.23 -5.39
C LEU A 67 -0.78 8.61 -5.82
N ASN A 68 -1.66 9.53 -6.20
CA ASN A 68 -1.28 10.89 -6.58
C ASN A 68 -0.67 11.72 -5.44
N GLN A 69 -0.77 11.26 -4.19
CA GLN A 69 -0.08 11.88 -3.05
C GLN A 69 1.42 11.55 -3.03
N PHE A 70 1.84 10.47 -3.70
CA PHE A 70 3.21 9.95 -3.67
C PHE A 70 3.88 9.93 -5.05
N TYR A 71 3.10 9.81 -6.11
CA TYR A 71 3.57 9.58 -7.46
C TYR A 71 3.07 10.65 -8.43
N VAL A 72 3.87 10.90 -9.47
CA VAL A 72 3.45 11.73 -10.61
C VAL A 72 2.37 11.01 -11.42
N PRO A 73 1.48 11.74 -12.12
CA PRO A 73 0.34 11.15 -12.83
C PRO A 73 0.70 9.99 -13.77
N GLU A 74 1.82 10.07 -14.49
CA GLU A 74 2.26 8.99 -15.38
C GLU A 74 2.58 7.69 -14.61
N SER A 75 3.21 7.80 -13.44
CA SER A 75 3.53 6.65 -12.60
C SER A 75 2.27 6.09 -11.95
N THR A 76 1.36 6.96 -11.50
CA THR A 76 0.04 6.57 -10.99
C THR A 76 -0.72 5.73 -12.02
N GLU A 77 -0.82 6.18 -13.28
CA GLU A 77 -1.52 5.43 -14.32
C GLU A 77 -0.86 4.08 -14.62
N LYS A 78 0.48 3.99 -14.60
CA LYS A 78 1.18 2.70 -14.75
C LYS A 78 0.81 1.72 -13.64
N ILE A 79 0.75 2.19 -12.39
CA ILE A 79 0.37 1.37 -11.22
C ILE A 79 -1.10 0.95 -11.31
N LEU A 80 -2.02 1.87 -11.65
CA LEU A 80 -3.44 1.56 -11.79
C LEU A 80 -3.72 0.50 -12.85
N ASN A 81 -2.92 0.46 -13.92
CA ASN A 81 -3.05 -0.52 -15.00
C ASN A 81 -2.56 -1.93 -14.61
N ARG A 82 -1.98 -2.13 -13.42
CA ARG A 82 -1.65 -3.47 -12.89
C ARG A 82 -2.88 -4.26 -12.49
N TYR A 83 -4.00 -3.60 -12.21
CA TYR A 83 -5.19 -4.22 -11.61
C TYR A 83 -6.38 -4.26 -12.56
N GLU A 84 -7.22 -5.29 -12.42
CA GLU A 84 -8.55 -5.33 -12.99
C GLU A 84 -9.50 -4.57 -12.07
N TRP A 85 -10.19 -3.56 -12.59
CA TRP A 85 -11.17 -2.78 -11.83
C TRP A 85 -12.56 -3.27 -12.23
N ASP A 86 -13.44 -3.55 -11.27
CA ASP A 86 -14.82 -3.97 -11.51
C ASP A 86 -15.51 -3.00 -12.50
N GLY A 87 -15.58 -3.42 -13.77
CA GLY A 87 -15.88 -2.51 -14.87
C GLY A 87 -15.34 -2.93 -16.24
N LYS A 88 -15.40 -4.24 -16.58
CA LYS A 88 -15.63 -4.73 -17.95
C LYS A 88 -16.53 -5.96 -17.93
#